data_AF-A0A853R6G3-F1
#
_entry.id   AF-A0A853R6G3-F1
#
_cell.length_a   1.000
_cell.length_b   1.000
_cell.length_c   1.000
_cell.angle_alpha   90.00
_cell.angle_beta   90.00
_cell.angle_gamma   90.00
#
_symmetry.space_group_name_H-M   'P 1'
#
loop_
_entity.id
_entity.type
_entity.pdbx_description
1 polymer ?
#
loop_
_entity_poly.entity_id
_entity_poly.type
_entity_poly.pdbx_seq_one_letter_code
_entity_poly.pdbx_strand_id
1 'polypeptide(L)'
;MDRYTSYFADWNYSLLMQQNLKRSPEFCEEELKENDARINKLLYEILSIAQEESGVKANFSSPQVWSTPLEHSMSISSGKLKLEFVFGVRASEFYLEASFNYPEQIGKVDDQFWLQLAHLSSLGNLQFSGSASPDTKLSRNLRKKNRVLKSTIFEVIQHYIVCADDECFNDGALEISWGLNTDFSDLLASLAAAFSCVYKMNYQLYRRHYIIEKSRQNRN
;
A
#
# COMPACT_ATOMS: atom_id res chain seq x y z
N MET A 1 10.00 16.45 -11.60
CA MET A 1 10.77 15.21 -11.85
C MET A 1 12.27 15.48 -12.03
N ASP A 2 12.69 16.41 -12.90
CA ASP A 2 14.12 16.77 -13.07
C ASP A 2 14.86 17.14 -11.77
N ARG A 3 14.12 17.66 -10.78
CA ARG A 3 14.60 18.02 -9.44
C ARG A 3 15.29 16.88 -8.68
N TYR A 4 14.97 15.62 -8.97
CA TYR A 4 15.47 14.46 -8.21
C TYR A 4 16.51 13.63 -8.96
N THR A 5 16.87 14.03 -10.18
CA THR A 5 17.82 13.29 -11.04
C THR A 5 19.18 13.08 -10.39
N SER A 6 19.62 14.01 -9.54
CA SER A 6 20.88 13.89 -8.79
C SER A 6 20.91 12.71 -7.83
N TYR A 7 19.75 12.20 -7.40
CA TYR A 7 19.65 11.08 -6.45
C TYR A 7 19.69 9.71 -7.15
N PHE A 8 19.37 9.65 -8.44
CA PHE A 8 19.14 8.37 -9.13
C PHE A 8 20.39 7.48 -9.21
N ALA A 9 21.58 8.07 -9.30
CA ALA A 9 22.82 7.30 -9.29
C ALA A 9 23.03 6.57 -7.96
N ASP A 10 22.85 7.27 -6.84
CA ASP A 10 22.98 6.72 -5.48
C ASP A 10 21.91 5.66 -5.20
N TRP A 11 20.70 5.90 -5.68
CA TRP A 11 19.57 4.98 -5.55
C TRP A 11 19.81 3.69 -6.33
N ASN A 12 20.27 3.79 -7.59
CA ASN A 12 20.65 2.63 -8.39
C ASN A 12 21.79 1.83 -7.74
N TYR A 13 22.80 2.52 -7.20
CA TYR A 13 23.89 1.86 -6.48
C TYR A 13 23.37 1.08 -5.27
N SER A 14 22.49 1.67 -4.47
CA SER A 14 21.91 1.03 -3.28
C SER A 14 21.12 -0.23 -3.64
N LEU A 15 20.31 -0.18 -4.71
CA LEU A 15 19.58 -1.36 -5.20
C LEU A 15 20.52 -2.44 -5.74
N LEU A 16 21.55 -2.06 -6.50
CA LEU A 16 22.52 -2.99 -7.07
C LEU A 16 23.26 -3.75 -5.96
N MET A 17 23.70 -3.03 -4.92
CA MET A 17 24.37 -3.64 -3.76
C MET A 17 23.45 -4.62 -3.03
N GLN A 18 22.18 -4.27 -2.84
CA GLN A 18 21.19 -5.17 -2.23
C GLN A 18 20.98 -6.46 -3.02
N GLN A 19 20.98 -6.40 -4.35
CA GLN A 19 20.84 -7.59 -5.20
C GLN A 19 22.10 -8.47 -5.18
N ASN A 20 23.28 -7.87 -5.10
CA ASN A 20 24.56 -8.57 -5.13
C ASN A 20 24.93 -9.21 -3.79
N LEU A 21 24.67 -8.54 -2.66
CA LEU A 21 24.95 -9.07 -1.31
C LEU A 21 24.17 -10.37 -1.04
N LYS A 22 22.94 -10.49 -1.56
CA LYS A 22 22.16 -11.73 -1.46
C LYS A 22 22.76 -12.92 -2.25
N ARG A 23 23.76 -12.68 -3.10
CA ARG A 23 24.40 -13.69 -3.96
C ARG A 23 25.87 -13.96 -3.60
N SER A 24 26.46 -13.20 -2.66
CA SER A 24 27.87 -13.37 -2.29
C SER A 24 28.08 -14.54 -1.31
N PRO A 25 29.00 -15.47 -1.60
CA PRO A 25 29.41 -16.51 -0.65
C PRO A 25 30.34 -15.98 0.47
N GLU A 26 30.91 -14.78 0.30
CA GLU A 26 31.71 -14.07 1.29
C GLU A 26 30.82 -13.06 2.02
N PHE A 27 30.24 -13.49 3.15
CA PHE A 27 29.33 -12.70 3.96
C PHE A 27 30.11 -11.76 4.89
N CYS A 28 29.98 -10.45 4.71
CA CYS A 28 30.46 -9.43 5.63
C CYS A 28 29.27 -8.74 6.33
N GLU A 29 29.19 -8.87 7.65
CA GLU A 29 28.09 -8.30 8.45
C GLU A 29 28.10 -6.76 8.43
N GLU A 30 29.29 -6.14 8.33
CA GLU A 30 29.44 -4.68 8.25
C GLU A 30 28.91 -4.14 6.91
N GLU A 31 29.26 -4.79 5.79
CA GLU A 31 28.76 -4.40 4.47
C GLU A 31 27.24 -4.53 4.36
N LEU A 32 26.65 -5.57 4.99
CA LEU A 32 25.21 -5.72 5.07
C LEU A 32 24.56 -4.56 5.84
N LYS A 33 25.07 -4.22 7.02
CA LYS A 33 24.55 -3.09 7.82
C LYS A 33 24.65 -1.75 7.08
N GLU A 34 25.75 -1.51 6.39
CA GLU A 34 25.90 -0.31 5.57
C GLU A 34 24.89 -0.28 4.42
N ASN A 35 24.66 -1.42 3.77
CA ASN A 35 23.69 -1.51 2.69
C ASN A 35 22.25 -1.34 3.18
N ASP A 36 21.91 -1.92 4.33
CA ASP A 36 20.61 -1.71 4.98
C ASP A 36 20.37 -0.23 5.26
N ALA A 37 21.40 0.49 5.76
CA ALA A 37 21.32 1.93 5.97
C ALA A 37 21.11 2.71 4.65
N ARG A 38 21.77 2.30 3.55
CA ARG A 38 21.59 2.90 2.22
C ARG A 38 20.17 2.67 1.69
N ILE A 39 19.66 1.45 1.77
CA ILE A 39 18.27 1.12 1.37
C ILE A 39 17.26 1.87 2.21
N ASN A 40 17.44 1.93 3.53
CA ASN A 40 16.53 2.67 4.39
C ASN A 40 16.53 4.17 4.06
N LYS A 41 17.70 4.76 3.76
CA LYS A 41 17.80 6.14 3.31
C LYS A 41 17.07 6.35 1.97
N LEU A 42 17.27 5.45 1.00
CA LEU A 42 16.56 5.45 -0.28
C LEU A 42 15.04 5.45 -0.10
N LEU A 43 14.51 4.51 0.70
CA LEU A 43 13.08 4.39 0.95
C LEU A 43 12.51 5.64 1.62
N TYR A 44 13.26 6.22 2.57
CA TYR A 44 12.87 7.45 3.24
C TYR A 44 12.73 8.62 2.27
N GLU A 45 13.73 8.81 1.41
CA GLU A 45 13.74 9.90 0.42
C GLU A 45 12.59 9.74 -0.57
N ILE A 46 12.40 8.53 -1.12
CA ILE A 46 11.31 8.23 -2.05
C ILE A 46 9.94 8.47 -1.40
N LEU A 47 9.71 7.94 -0.19
CA LEU A 47 8.44 8.11 0.50
C LEU A 47 8.16 9.58 0.85
N SER A 48 9.19 10.33 1.25
CA SER A 48 9.06 11.75 1.56
C SER A 48 8.70 12.56 0.32
N ILE A 49 9.35 12.29 -0.82
CA ILE A 49 9.02 12.91 -2.11
C ILE A 49 7.59 12.56 -2.52
N ALA A 50 7.22 11.29 -2.46
CA ALA A 50 5.88 10.85 -2.84
C ALA A 50 4.80 11.50 -1.96
N GLN A 51 5.04 11.64 -0.65
CA GLN A 51 4.14 12.35 0.25
C GLN A 51 3.99 13.82 -0.15
N GLU A 52 5.10 14.53 -0.41
CA GLU A 52 5.09 15.94 -0.84
C GLU A 52 4.31 16.12 -2.15
N GLU A 53 4.63 15.30 -3.16
CA GLU A 53 4.07 15.40 -4.51
C GLU A 53 2.61 14.87 -4.59
N SER A 54 2.17 14.04 -3.63
CA SER A 54 0.79 13.51 -3.61
C SER A 54 -0.30 14.59 -3.42
N GLY A 55 0.09 15.77 -2.94
CA GLY A 55 -0.80 16.86 -2.57
C GLY A 55 -1.68 16.59 -1.33
N VAL A 56 -1.43 15.48 -0.61
CA VAL A 56 -2.19 15.12 0.60
C VAL A 56 -1.78 16.02 1.77
N LYS A 57 -2.71 16.87 2.21
CA LYS A 57 -2.53 17.75 3.37
C LYS A 57 -2.96 17.05 4.65
N ALA A 58 -2.08 16.22 5.20
CA ALA A 58 -2.31 15.51 6.46
C ALA A 58 -1.05 15.51 7.33
N ASN A 59 -1.24 15.37 8.63
CA ASN A 59 -0.14 15.16 9.56
C ASN A 59 0.20 13.66 9.57
N PHE A 60 1.43 13.33 9.19
CA PHE A 60 1.96 11.98 9.22
C PHE A 60 2.94 11.82 10.39
N SER A 61 3.04 10.61 10.92
CA SER A 61 4.07 10.25 11.90
C SER A 61 5.46 10.31 11.26
N SER A 62 6.50 10.35 12.10
CA SER A 62 7.85 10.04 11.63
C SER A 62 7.89 8.63 11.03
N PRO A 63 8.66 8.39 9.95
CA PRO A 63 8.80 7.06 9.37
C PRO A 63 9.38 6.05 10.36
N GLN A 64 8.79 4.87 10.41
CA GLN A 64 9.28 3.73 11.18
C GLN A 64 9.90 2.71 10.23
N VAL A 65 11.08 2.20 10.56
CA VAL A 65 11.82 1.26 9.70
C VAL A 65 11.52 -0.16 10.12
N TRP A 66 11.24 -1.01 9.12
CA TRP A 66 11.10 -2.44 9.26
C TRP A 66 12.08 -3.09 8.29
N SER A 67 12.90 -4.01 8.76
CA SER A 67 13.88 -4.68 7.92
C SER A 67 13.95 -6.15 8.30
N THR A 68 13.83 -6.99 7.28
CA THR A 68 14.02 -8.44 7.35
C THR A 68 15.06 -8.83 6.30
N PRO A 69 15.65 -10.03 6.36
CA PRO A 69 16.58 -10.48 5.33
C PRO A 69 16.02 -10.46 3.90
N LEU A 70 14.68 -10.49 3.75
CA LEU A 70 14.00 -10.56 2.46
C LEU A 70 13.44 -9.21 1.99
N GLU A 71 13.24 -8.26 2.90
CA GLU A 71 12.48 -7.04 2.65
C GLU A 71 12.95 -5.88 3.53
N HIS A 72 13.03 -4.69 2.95
CA HIS A 72 13.16 -3.44 3.71
C HIS A 72 11.92 -2.60 3.45
N SER A 73 11.37 -2.02 4.50
CA SER A 73 10.19 -1.18 4.40
C SER A 73 10.19 -0.09 5.44
N MET A 74 9.40 0.94 5.14
CA MET A 74 9.14 2.06 6.02
C MET A 74 7.64 2.28 6.12
N SER A 75 7.18 2.58 7.31
CA SER A 75 5.78 2.91 7.54
C SER A 75 5.59 4.33 8.05
N ILE A 76 4.55 5.01 7.54
CA ILE A 76 4.07 6.29 8.05
C ILE A 76 2.58 6.18 8.35
N SER A 77 2.14 6.83 9.42
CA SER A 77 0.75 6.80 9.86
C SER A 77 0.11 8.18 9.78
N SER A 78 -1.05 8.27 9.13
CA SER A 78 -1.88 9.48 9.11
C SER A 78 -2.51 9.70 10.48
N GLY A 79 -2.20 10.81 11.16
CA GLY A 79 -2.81 11.12 12.46
C GLY A 79 -4.33 11.34 12.39
N LYS A 80 -4.83 11.80 11.24
CA LYS A 80 -6.26 12.04 11.01
C LYS A 80 -7.03 10.74 10.76
N LEU A 81 -6.50 9.87 9.92
CA LEU A 81 -7.17 8.63 9.53
C LEU A 81 -6.83 7.48 10.49
N LYS A 82 -5.75 7.58 11.27
CA LYS A 82 -5.12 6.45 11.96
C LYS A 82 -4.83 5.28 11.01
N LEU A 83 -4.46 5.62 9.78
CA LEU A 83 -4.13 4.68 8.72
C LEU A 83 -2.62 4.64 8.53
N GLU A 84 -2.06 3.44 8.50
CA GLU A 84 -0.67 3.17 8.17
C GLU A 84 -0.50 2.95 6.66
N PHE A 85 0.55 3.54 6.11
CA PHE A 85 1.04 3.30 4.77
C PHE A 85 2.42 2.68 4.89
N VAL A 86 2.64 1.53 4.27
CA VAL A 86 3.93 0.84 4.25
C VAL A 86 4.50 0.92 2.84
N PHE A 87 5.67 1.53 2.69
CA PHE A 87 6.41 1.56 1.44
C PHE A 87 7.70 0.77 1.60
N GLY A 88 7.98 -0.14 0.68
CA GLY A 88 9.16 -0.99 0.80
C GLY A 88 9.68 -1.53 -0.50
N VAL A 89 10.71 -2.35 -0.37
CA VAL A 89 11.40 -3.03 -1.44
C VAL A 89 11.62 -4.49 -1.08
N ARG A 90 11.20 -5.37 -1.98
CA ARG A 90 11.42 -6.82 -1.95
C ARG A 90 12.40 -7.22 -3.04
N ALA A 91 12.64 -8.52 -3.21
CA ALA A 91 13.67 -9.05 -4.13
C ALA A 91 13.57 -8.54 -5.58
N SER A 92 12.38 -8.20 -6.07
CA SER A 92 12.15 -7.82 -7.47
C SER A 92 11.23 -6.60 -7.66
N GLU A 93 10.75 -5.98 -6.59
CA GLU A 93 9.77 -4.90 -6.70
C GLU A 93 9.83 -3.91 -5.53
N PHE A 94 9.47 -2.67 -5.82
CA PHE A 94 8.96 -1.72 -4.84
C PHE A 94 7.47 -1.97 -4.60
N TYR A 95 6.97 -1.66 -3.41
CA TYR A 95 5.55 -1.78 -3.12
C TYR A 95 5.06 -0.68 -2.18
N LEU A 96 3.78 -0.32 -2.30
CA LEU A 96 3.03 0.49 -1.34
C LEU A 96 1.83 -0.33 -0.87
N GLU A 97 1.71 -0.52 0.44
CA GLU A 97 0.64 -1.26 1.09
C GLU A 97 -0.15 -0.37 2.06
N ALA A 98 -1.47 -0.54 2.10
CA ALA A 98 -2.32 0.02 3.13
C ALA A 98 -3.64 -0.75 3.25
N SER A 99 -4.17 -0.86 4.47
CA SER A 99 -5.51 -1.39 4.72
C SER A 99 -6.63 -0.37 4.45
N PHE A 100 -7.87 -0.85 4.44
CA PHE A 100 -9.04 0.02 4.48
C PHE A 100 -9.39 0.38 5.91
N ASN A 101 -9.56 1.66 6.16
CA ASN A 101 -10.07 2.20 7.41
C ASN A 101 -11.59 2.22 7.38
N TYR A 102 -12.26 1.64 8.39
CA TYR A 102 -13.72 1.44 8.40
C TYR A 102 -14.26 0.67 7.18
N PRO A 103 -13.74 -0.54 6.91
CA PRO A 103 -14.11 -1.33 5.73
C PRO A 103 -15.60 -1.71 5.70
N GLU A 104 -16.29 -1.71 6.85
CA GLU A 104 -17.74 -1.93 6.93
C GLU A 104 -18.57 -0.82 6.24
N GLN A 105 -17.92 0.28 5.82
CA GLN A 105 -18.52 1.36 5.05
C GLN A 105 -18.32 1.22 3.53
N ILE A 106 -17.52 0.27 3.04
CA ILE A 106 -17.24 0.10 1.60
C ILE A 106 -18.53 -0.12 0.79
N GLY A 107 -19.52 -0.84 1.33
CA GLY A 107 -20.83 -1.00 0.66
C GLY A 107 -21.69 0.27 0.59
N LYS A 108 -21.22 1.40 1.14
CA LYS A 108 -21.99 2.66 1.29
C LYS A 108 -21.27 3.89 0.73
N VAL A 109 -20.16 3.70 0.02
CA VAL A 109 -19.43 4.76 -0.70
C VAL A 109 -20.05 5.02 -2.08
N ASP A 110 -19.67 6.13 -2.70
CA ASP A 110 -20.10 6.48 -4.05
C ASP A 110 -19.12 5.98 -5.14
N ASP A 111 -19.44 6.28 -6.39
CA ASP A 111 -18.63 5.88 -7.55
C ASP A 111 -17.20 6.42 -7.51
N GLN A 112 -16.94 7.52 -6.79
CA GLN A 112 -15.59 8.09 -6.72
C GLN A 112 -14.63 7.14 -6.01
N PHE A 113 -15.08 6.41 -4.99
CA PHE A 113 -14.26 5.38 -4.35
C PHE A 113 -13.79 4.34 -5.36
N TRP A 114 -14.73 3.80 -6.14
CA TRP A 114 -14.47 2.74 -7.11
C TRP A 114 -13.61 3.22 -8.28
N LEU A 115 -13.78 4.47 -8.71
CA LEU A 115 -12.91 5.10 -9.71
C LEU A 115 -11.46 5.23 -9.21
N GLN A 116 -11.25 5.61 -7.94
CA GLN A 116 -9.91 5.66 -7.35
C GLN A 116 -9.30 4.24 -7.29
N LEU A 117 -10.06 3.24 -6.86
CA LEU A 117 -9.60 1.86 -6.80
C LEU A 117 -9.25 1.30 -8.19
N ALA A 118 -10.08 1.59 -9.20
CA ALA A 118 -9.80 1.21 -10.57
C ALA A 118 -8.53 1.90 -11.10
N HIS A 119 -8.34 3.19 -10.78
CA HIS A 119 -7.18 3.95 -11.22
C HIS A 119 -5.87 3.39 -10.68
N LEU A 120 -5.85 2.83 -9.45
CA LEU A 120 -4.65 2.19 -8.89
C LEU A 120 -4.08 1.10 -9.81
N SER A 121 -4.92 0.34 -10.54
CA SER A 121 -4.47 -0.70 -11.48
C SER A 121 -3.72 -0.15 -12.69
N SER A 122 -3.86 1.15 -12.99
CA SER A 122 -3.09 1.83 -14.04
C SER A 122 -1.77 2.41 -13.53
N LEU A 123 -1.58 2.49 -12.21
CA LEU A 123 -0.38 3.06 -11.60
C LEU A 123 0.69 2.01 -11.31
N GLY A 124 0.30 0.74 -11.17
CA GLY A 124 1.22 -0.36 -10.89
C GLY A 124 0.47 -1.69 -10.84
N ASN A 125 1.16 -2.75 -10.42
CA ASN A 125 0.54 -4.06 -10.23
C ASN A 125 -0.29 -4.06 -8.93
N LEU A 126 -1.61 -3.90 -9.07
CA LEU A 126 -2.54 -3.84 -7.94
C LEU A 126 -2.96 -5.24 -7.49
N GLN A 127 -2.86 -5.50 -6.19
CA GLN A 127 -3.31 -6.72 -5.55
C GLN A 127 -4.10 -6.40 -4.27
N PHE A 128 -5.00 -7.31 -3.91
CA PHE A 128 -5.68 -7.29 -2.62
C PHE A 128 -5.33 -8.58 -1.89
N SER A 129 -4.81 -8.44 -0.69
CA SER A 129 -4.64 -9.54 0.25
C SER A 129 -5.69 -9.39 1.34
N GLY A 130 -6.16 -10.51 1.87
CA GLY A 130 -7.05 -10.55 3.03
C GLY A 130 -7.25 -12.00 3.44
N SER A 131 -7.70 -12.23 4.68
CA SER A 131 -8.04 -13.59 5.12
C SER A 131 -8.94 -14.26 4.10
N ALA A 132 -8.75 -15.57 4.01
CA ALA A 132 -9.69 -16.41 3.31
C ALA A 132 -11.08 -16.10 3.89
N SER A 133 -11.93 -15.45 3.07
CA SER A 133 -13.35 -15.23 3.38
C SER A 133 -13.92 -16.49 4.02
N PRO A 134 -14.81 -16.38 5.01
CA PRO A 134 -15.18 -17.50 5.87
C PRO A 134 -15.62 -18.67 5.00
N ASP A 135 -15.31 -19.91 5.40
CA ASP A 135 -15.53 -21.13 4.59
C ASP A 135 -17.02 -21.52 4.47
N THR A 136 -17.85 -20.52 4.17
CA THR A 136 -19.25 -20.64 3.86
C THR A 136 -19.43 -21.33 2.51
N LYS A 137 -20.59 -21.99 2.37
CA LYS A 137 -20.99 -22.59 1.08
C LYS A 137 -21.00 -21.55 -0.05
N LEU A 138 -21.32 -20.29 0.28
CA LEU A 138 -21.34 -19.17 -0.67
C LEU A 138 -19.93 -18.80 -1.12
N SER A 139 -18.99 -18.59 -0.20
CA SER A 139 -17.61 -18.21 -0.55
C SER A 139 -16.93 -19.32 -1.36
N ARG A 140 -17.14 -20.61 -1.00
CA ARG A 140 -16.66 -21.76 -1.79
C ARG A 140 -17.23 -21.78 -3.21
N ASN A 141 -18.52 -21.51 -3.36
CA ASN A 141 -19.16 -21.48 -4.68
C ASN A 141 -18.64 -20.30 -5.52
N LEU A 142 -18.45 -19.13 -4.93
CA LEU A 142 -17.88 -17.97 -5.62
C LEU A 142 -16.44 -18.23 -6.04
N ARG A 143 -15.58 -18.76 -5.16
CA ARG A 143 -14.21 -19.15 -5.52
C ARG A 143 -14.16 -20.20 -6.63
N LYS A 144 -15.07 -21.18 -6.62
CA LYS A 144 -15.16 -22.20 -7.69
C LYS A 144 -15.61 -21.62 -9.03
N LYS A 145 -16.60 -20.73 -9.02
CA LYS A 145 -17.15 -20.10 -10.25
C LYS A 145 -16.21 -19.04 -10.81
N ASN A 146 -15.52 -18.31 -9.94
CA ASN A 146 -14.71 -17.14 -10.29
C ASN A 146 -13.22 -17.42 -10.21
N ARG A 147 -12.80 -18.70 -10.25
CA ARG A 147 -11.39 -19.13 -10.18
C ARG A 147 -10.49 -18.49 -11.25
N VAL A 148 -11.09 -17.88 -12.28
CA VAL A 148 -10.43 -17.26 -13.44
C VAL A 148 -10.49 -15.73 -13.41
N LEU A 149 -11.33 -15.11 -12.56
CA LEU A 149 -11.48 -13.66 -12.49
C LEU A 149 -10.34 -13.04 -11.67
N LYS A 150 -9.50 -12.24 -12.33
CA LYS A 150 -8.33 -11.54 -11.76
C LYS A 150 -8.61 -10.08 -11.36
N SER A 151 -9.85 -9.75 -11.01
CA SER A 151 -10.22 -8.35 -10.74
C SER A 151 -10.10 -8.03 -9.25
N THR A 152 -9.17 -7.16 -8.89
CA THR A 152 -8.99 -6.71 -7.50
C THR A 152 -10.24 -6.02 -6.94
N ILE A 153 -10.95 -5.23 -7.76
CA ILE A 153 -12.22 -4.62 -7.35
C ILE A 153 -13.22 -5.70 -6.96
N PHE A 154 -13.33 -6.76 -7.75
CA PHE A 154 -14.22 -7.86 -7.45
C PHE A 154 -13.81 -8.60 -6.18
N GLU A 155 -12.50 -8.78 -5.93
CA GLU A 155 -11.99 -9.38 -4.69
C GLU A 155 -12.38 -8.54 -3.47
N VAL A 156 -12.21 -7.22 -3.54
CA VAL A 156 -12.62 -6.28 -2.47
C VAL A 156 -14.13 -6.35 -2.23
N ILE A 157 -14.96 -6.33 -3.28
CA ILE A 157 -16.42 -6.48 -3.17
C ILE A 157 -16.78 -7.83 -2.54
N GLN A 158 -16.15 -8.91 -3.01
CA GLN A 158 -16.41 -10.23 -2.48
C GLN A 158 -16.06 -10.31 -0.99
N HIS A 159 -14.93 -9.73 -0.59
CA HIS A 159 -14.45 -9.76 0.78
C HIS A 159 -15.31 -8.91 1.72
N TYR A 160 -15.50 -7.61 1.43
CA TYR A 160 -16.15 -6.67 2.36
C TYR A 160 -17.65 -6.49 2.19
N ILE A 161 -18.26 -6.99 1.11
CA ILE A 161 -19.69 -6.82 0.85
C ILE A 161 -20.41 -8.16 0.81
N VAL A 162 -19.90 -9.13 0.05
CA VAL A 162 -20.61 -10.40 -0.20
C VAL A 162 -20.37 -11.43 0.88
N CYS A 163 -19.12 -11.57 1.32
CA CYS A 163 -18.70 -12.51 2.35
C CYS A 163 -18.41 -11.83 3.69
N ALA A 164 -18.92 -10.60 3.85
CA ALA A 164 -18.72 -9.80 5.04
C ALA A 164 -19.40 -10.49 6.24
N ASP A 165 -18.58 -11.01 7.14
CA ASP A 165 -18.96 -11.48 8.46
C ASP A 165 -18.27 -10.59 9.49
N ASP A 166 -18.79 -10.50 10.71
CA ASP A 166 -18.28 -9.57 11.74
C ASP A 166 -16.78 -9.82 12.06
N GLU A 167 -16.30 -11.05 11.84
CA GLU A 167 -14.88 -11.44 12.01
C GLU A 167 -13.97 -11.03 10.84
N CYS A 168 -14.51 -10.71 9.66
CA CYS A 168 -13.74 -10.47 8.44
C CYS A 168 -13.49 -8.99 8.13
N PHE A 169 -14.15 -8.08 8.83
CA PHE A 169 -13.95 -6.65 8.58
C PHE A 169 -12.59 -6.14 9.01
N ASN A 170 -11.86 -6.82 9.90
CA ASN A 170 -10.58 -6.31 10.40
C ASN A 170 -9.35 -6.81 9.63
N ASP A 171 -9.54 -7.47 8.50
CA ASP A 171 -8.46 -8.02 7.71
C ASP A 171 -8.56 -7.54 6.26
N GLY A 172 -7.39 -7.35 5.65
CA GLY A 172 -7.21 -7.03 4.25
C GLY A 172 -6.39 -5.76 4.01
N ALA A 173 -5.56 -5.84 2.97
CA ALA A 173 -4.68 -4.78 2.54
C ALA A 173 -4.68 -4.69 1.00
N LEU A 174 -4.62 -3.45 0.52
CA LEU A 174 -4.29 -3.19 -0.87
C LEU A 174 -2.78 -3.00 -0.98
N GLU A 175 -2.20 -3.66 -1.97
CA GLU A 175 -0.81 -3.48 -2.35
C GLU A 175 -0.73 -3.04 -3.82
N ILE A 176 0.09 -2.03 -4.10
CA ILE A 176 0.50 -1.66 -5.45
C ILE A 176 2.00 -1.87 -5.55
N SER A 177 2.46 -2.64 -6.54
CA SER A 177 3.89 -2.91 -6.75
C SER A 177 4.43 -2.47 -8.12
N TRP A 178 5.74 -2.19 -8.14
CA TRP A 178 6.50 -1.73 -9.31
C TRP A 178 7.80 -2.52 -9.42
N GLY A 179 8.14 -3.01 -10.61
CA GLY A 179 9.40 -3.74 -10.80
C GLY A 179 10.62 -2.88 -10.51
N LEU A 180 11.72 -3.47 -10.03
CA LEU A 180 12.97 -2.72 -9.74
C LEU A 180 13.60 -2.05 -10.97
N ASN A 181 13.20 -2.44 -12.18
CA ASN A 181 13.63 -1.83 -13.44
C ASN A 181 12.75 -0.63 -13.86
N THR A 182 11.76 -0.25 -13.05
CA THR A 182 10.93 0.94 -13.29
C THR A 182 11.81 2.18 -13.19
N ASP A 183 11.69 3.10 -14.14
CA ASP A 183 12.41 4.38 -14.08
C ASP A 183 12.02 5.12 -12.78
N PHE A 184 13.01 5.69 -12.08
CA PHE A 184 12.74 6.34 -10.80
C PHE A 184 11.80 7.53 -10.93
N SER A 185 11.79 8.23 -12.06
CA SER A 185 10.79 9.26 -12.32
C SER A 185 9.39 8.64 -12.37
N ASP A 186 9.20 7.60 -13.15
CA ASP A 186 7.89 6.93 -13.26
C ASP A 186 7.44 6.34 -11.93
N LEU A 187 8.37 5.76 -11.15
CA LEU A 187 8.11 5.26 -9.80
C LEU A 187 7.62 6.38 -8.88
N LEU A 188 8.33 7.52 -8.82
CA LEU A 188 7.97 8.64 -7.95
C LEU A 188 6.58 9.20 -8.29
N ALA A 189 6.29 9.38 -9.58
CA ALA A 189 4.99 9.88 -10.03
C ALA A 189 3.86 8.90 -9.71
N SER A 190 4.08 7.61 -9.99
CA SER A 190 3.09 6.56 -9.75
C SER A 190 2.86 6.34 -8.26
N LEU A 191 3.91 6.39 -7.44
CA LEU A 191 3.83 6.26 -5.99
C LEU A 191 3.07 7.44 -5.37
N ALA A 192 3.37 8.68 -5.77
CA ALA A 192 2.67 9.87 -5.29
C ALA A 192 1.16 9.81 -5.63
N ALA A 193 0.84 9.40 -6.86
CA ALA A 193 -0.54 9.21 -7.30
C ALA A 193 -1.24 8.09 -6.53
N ALA A 194 -0.58 6.95 -6.33
CA ALA A 194 -1.11 5.80 -5.60
C ALA A 194 -1.38 6.18 -4.14
N PHE A 195 -0.44 6.85 -3.49
CA PHE A 195 -0.59 7.37 -2.14
C PHE A 195 -1.81 8.30 -2.01
N SER A 196 -1.96 9.25 -2.96
CA SER A 196 -3.11 10.15 -3.02
C SER A 196 -4.44 9.40 -3.17
N CYS A 197 -4.49 8.39 -4.05
CA CYS A 197 -5.67 7.57 -4.28
C CYS A 197 -6.07 6.79 -3.01
N VAL A 198 -5.12 6.07 -2.41
CA VAL A 198 -5.32 5.30 -1.18
C VAL A 198 -5.79 6.20 -0.04
N TYR A 199 -5.19 7.38 0.12
CA TYR A 199 -5.62 8.34 1.14
C TYR A 199 -7.04 8.84 0.89
N LYS A 200 -7.38 9.21 -0.35
CA LYS A 200 -8.72 9.72 -0.71
C LYS A 200 -9.80 8.66 -0.48
N MET A 201 -9.56 7.41 -0.88
CA MET A 201 -10.47 6.29 -0.64
C MET A 201 -10.74 6.13 0.86
N ASN A 202 -9.68 6.07 1.68
CA ASN A 202 -9.81 5.93 3.12
C ASN A 202 -10.45 7.15 3.80
N TYR A 203 -10.26 8.35 3.26
CA TYR A 203 -10.94 9.54 3.74
C TYR A 203 -12.45 9.51 3.48
N GLN A 204 -12.89 8.93 2.37
CA GLN A 204 -14.32 8.74 2.11
C GLN A 204 -14.95 7.77 3.12
N LEU A 205 -14.28 6.66 3.41
CA LEU A 205 -14.72 5.70 4.43
C LEU A 205 -14.81 6.36 5.82
N TYR A 206 -13.76 7.08 6.22
CA TYR A 206 -13.74 7.86 7.46
C TYR A 206 -14.91 8.86 7.55
N ARG A 207 -15.16 9.65 6.48
CA ARG A 207 -16.28 10.60 6.47
C ARG A 207 -17.62 9.90 6.62
N ARG A 208 -17.81 8.75 5.97
CA ARG A 208 -19.04 7.97 6.05
C ARG A 208 -19.28 7.46 7.46
N HIS A 209 -18.25 6.87 8.07
CA HIS A 209 -18.29 6.42 9.46
C HIS A 209 -18.65 7.57 10.41
N TYR A 210 -17.98 8.71 10.29
CA TYR A 210 -18.24 9.89 11.13
C TYR A 210 -19.70 10.41 11.04
N ILE A 211 -20.28 10.45 9.84
CA ILE A 211 -21.68 10.87 9.65
C ILE A 211 -22.65 9.91 10.37
N ILE A 212 -22.40 8.61 10.28
CA ILE A 212 -23.23 7.58 10.92
C ILE A 212 -23.14 7.71 12.44
N GLU A 213 -21.94 7.82 13.00
CA GLU A 213 -21.74 7.96 14.45
C GLU A 213 -22.42 9.22 15.00
N LYS A 214 -22.25 10.36 14.32
CA LYS A 214 -22.93 11.61 14.73
C LYS A 214 -24.46 11.49 14.68
N SER A 215 -25.00 10.78 13.68
CA SER A 215 -26.44 10.57 13.58
C SER A 215 -27.02 9.69 14.69
N ARG A 216 -26.23 8.74 15.21
CA ARG A 216 -26.59 7.88 16.35
C ARG A 216 -26.60 8.67 17.65
N GLN A 217 -25.59 9.52 17.85
CA GLN A 217 -25.50 10.38 19.05
C GLN A 217 -26.66 11.38 19.16
N ASN A 218 -27.17 11.89 18.04
CA ASN A 218 -28.31 12.82 18.05
C ASN A 218 -29.69 12.14 18.27
N ARG A 219 -29.74 10.80 18.26
CA ARG A 219 -30.97 10.02 18.45
C ARG A 219 -31.11 9.44 19.86
N ASN A 220 -30.05 9.49 20.66
CA ASN A 220 -30.00 9.09 22.07
C ASN A 220 -30.01 10.33 22.95
#